data_AF-A0A9E5F196-F1
#
_entry.id   AF-A0A9E5F196-F1
#
_cell.length_a   1.000
_cell.length_b   1.000
_cell.length_c   1.000
_cell.angle_alpha   90.00
_cell.angle_beta   90.00
_cell.angle_gamma   90.00
#
_symmetry.space_group_name_H-M   'P 1'
#
loop_
_entity.id
_entity.type
_entity.pdbx_description
1 polymer ?
#
loop_
_entity_poly.entity_id
_entity_poly.type
_entity_poly.pdbx_seq_one_letter_code
_entity_poly.pdbx_strand_id
1 'polypeptide(L)'
;MKFVDLTKYMIELATKWSPENQKRMEILLELQDHFSDLKGIRDRWGNVRFVSNEANQYVESIDLEHQSVEFDGLPIEVWPFIYWDLRGTKLYSDPAYFVVADQNPDGFGYVPRKNWLEDMQAAKICKTVINKVKDYLDRHPPINYRDIEEE
;
A
#
# COMPACT_ATOMS: atom_id res chain seq x y z
N MET A 1 10.26 -3.33 -7.07
CA MET A 1 9.87 -1.92 -6.80
C MET A 1 11.04 -1.00 -7.17
N LYS A 2 10.82 0.11 -7.87
CA LYS A 2 11.90 1.07 -8.21
C LYS A 2 11.74 2.32 -7.34
N PHE A 3 12.75 2.62 -6.54
CA PHE A 3 12.79 3.86 -5.78
C PHE A 3 13.03 5.06 -6.69
N VAL A 4 12.44 6.19 -6.31
CA VAL A 4 12.59 7.49 -6.94
C VAL A 4 13.64 8.27 -6.16
N ASP A 5 14.56 8.90 -6.88
CA ASP A 5 15.47 9.89 -6.34
C ASP A 5 14.67 11.15 -5.98
N LEU A 6 14.51 11.41 -4.68
CA LEU A 6 13.68 12.50 -4.16
C LEU A 6 14.21 13.88 -4.56
N THR A 7 15.53 14.04 -4.71
CA THR A 7 16.12 15.31 -5.19
C THR A 7 15.74 15.56 -6.64
N LYS A 8 15.84 14.54 -7.50
CA LYS A 8 15.37 14.67 -8.89
C LYS A 8 13.88 14.93 -8.96
N TYR A 9 13.10 14.26 -8.11
CA TYR A 9 11.66 14.48 -8.05
C TYR A 9 11.30 15.91 -7.62
N MET A 10 12.01 16.50 -6.66
CA MET A 10 11.83 17.92 -6.33
C MET A 10 12.11 18.83 -7.52
N ILE A 11 13.18 18.57 -8.28
CA ILE A 11 13.50 19.33 -9.49
C ILE A 11 12.38 19.19 -10.53
N GLU A 12 11.81 17.99 -10.71
CA GLU A 12 10.66 17.74 -11.59
C GLU A 12 9.44 18.58 -11.18
N LEU A 13 9.12 18.60 -9.88
CA LEU A 13 8.01 19.40 -9.33
C LEU A 13 8.23 20.90 -9.53
N ALA A 14 9.44 21.39 -9.28
CA ALA A 14 9.80 22.80 -9.45
C ALA A 14 9.76 23.24 -10.92
N THR A 15 10.18 22.37 -11.83
CA THR A 15 10.19 22.66 -13.28
C THR A 15 8.77 22.76 -13.85
N LYS A 16 7.84 21.92 -13.34
CA LYS A 16 6.44 21.91 -13.76
C LYS A 16 5.57 22.70 -12.79
N TRP A 17 5.90 23.96 -12.55
CA TRP A 17 5.26 24.74 -11.49
C TRP A 17 3.72 24.74 -11.55
N SER A 18 3.11 24.40 -10.42
CA SER A 18 1.67 24.50 -10.16
C SER A 18 1.45 24.61 -8.65
N PRO A 19 0.30 25.14 -8.18
CA PRO A 19 -0.02 25.16 -6.76
C PRO A 19 -0.01 23.76 -6.10
N GLU A 20 -0.39 22.73 -6.86
CA GLU A 20 -0.33 21.34 -6.41
C GLU A 20 1.11 20.86 -6.23
N ASN A 21 1.99 21.15 -7.19
CA ASN A 21 3.40 20.77 -7.13
C ASN A 21 4.14 21.54 -6.03
N GLN A 22 3.79 22.81 -5.81
CA GLN A 22 4.29 23.58 -4.68
C GLN A 22 3.93 22.89 -3.35
N LYS A 23 2.64 22.61 -3.13
CA LYS A 23 2.18 21.91 -1.93
C LYS A 23 2.88 20.57 -1.74
N ARG A 24 3.10 19.83 -2.83
CA ARG A 24 3.78 18.53 -2.79
C ARG A 24 5.27 18.64 -2.44
N MET A 25 5.94 19.72 -2.85
CA MET A 25 7.32 20.01 -2.41
C MET A 25 7.39 20.37 -0.93
N GLU A 26 6.45 21.20 -0.43
CA GLU A 26 6.36 21.56 0.99
C GLU A 26 6.22 20.30 1.86
N ILE A 27 5.29 19.41 1.49
CA ILE A 27 5.09 18.11 2.14
C ILE A 27 6.37 17.27 2.13
N LEU A 28 7.06 17.20 0.99
CA LEU A 28 8.28 16.40 0.88
C LEU A 28 9.38 16.94 1.80
N LEU A 29 9.56 18.25 1.87
CA LEU A 29 10.53 18.87 2.79
C LEU A 29 10.16 18.58 4.25
N GLU A 30 8.89 18.75 4.62
CA GLU A 30 8.41 18.41 5.97
C GLU A 30 8.66 16.95 6.33
N LEU A 31 8.38 16.01 5.41
CA LEU A 31 8.63 14.60 5.64
C LEU A 31 10.13 14.28 5.77
N GLN A 32 10.99 14.93 5.00
CA GLN A 32 12.45 14.73 5.09
C GLN A 32 13.03 15.22 6.42
N ASP A 33 12.42 16.24 7.02
CA ASP A 33 12.81 16.72 8.34
C ASP A 33 12.43 15.75 9.47
N HIS A 34 11.40 14.91 9.26
CA HIS A 34 10.88 13.99 10.28
C HIS A 34 11.32 12.53 10.10
N PHE A 35 11.56 12.09 8.86
CA PHE A 35 11.90 10.71 8.54
C PHE A 35 13.23 10.65 7.81
N SER A 36 14.26 10.18 8.52
CA SER A 36 15.63 10.12 7.99
C SER A 36 15.79 9.10 6.86
N ASP A 37 14.89 8.12 6.81
CA ASP A 37 14.86 7.03 5.85
C ASP A 37 13.81 7.21 4.74
N LEU A 38 13.25 8.41 4.58
CA LEU A 38 12.22 8.72 3.61
C LEU A 38 12.67 8.35 2.19
N LYS A 39 11.83 7.59 1.49
CA LYS A 39 12.02 7.26 0.07
C LYS A 39 10.76 7.59 -0.72
N GLY A 40 10.93 7.80 -2.02
CA GLY A 40 9.84 7.83 -2.97
C GLY A 40 9.76 6.51 -3.73
N ILE A 41 8.57 6.03 -4.02
CA ILE A 41 8.34 4.95 -4.98
C ILE A 41 7.36 5.42 -6.04
N ARG A 42 7.55 5.00 -7.29
CA ARG A 42 6.57 5.30 -8.34
C ARG A 42 5.62 4.12 -8.45
N ASP A 43 4.32 4.37 -8.24
CA ASP A 43 3.29 3.37 -8.45
C ASP A 43 3.05 3.12 -9.95
N ARG A 44 2.21 2.13 -10.26
CA ARG A 44 1.89 1.74 -11.63
C ARG A 44 1.20 2.83 -12.45
N TRP A 45 0.56 3.80 -11.80
CA TRP A 45 -0.10 4.93 -12.45
C TRP A 45 0.84 6.14 -12.59
N GLY A 46 2.11 5.99 -12.19
CA GLY A 46 3.12 7.02 -12.30
C GLY A 46 3.15 7.99 -11.11
N ASN A 47 2.33 7.80 -10.08
CA ASN A 47 2.32 8.66 -8.90
C ASN A 47 3.49 8.30 -7.98
N VAL A 48 4.12 9.32 -7.38
CA VAL A 48 5.20 9.09 -6.41
C VAL A 48 4.60 9.00 -5.01
N ARG A 49 4.63 7.82 -4.39
CA ARG A 49 4.23 7.61 -3.00
C ARG A 49 5.44 7.72 -2.09
N PHE A 50 5.28 8.41 -0.96
CA PHE A 50 6.34 8.52 0.05
C PHE A 50 6.25 7.33 0.99
N VAL A 51 7.39 6.71 1.29
CA VAL A 51 7.50 5.52 2.15
C VAL A 51 8.60 5.72 3.18
N SER A 52 8.43 5.15 4.36
CA SER A 52 9.42 5.15 5.43
C SER A 52 9.24 3.89 6.28
N ASN A 53 10.35 3.25 6.66
CA ASN A 53 10.35 2.11 7.58
C ASN A 53 10.13 2.59 9.02
N GLU A 54 10.62 3.77 9.39
CA GLU A 54 10.33 4.40 10.68
C GLU A 54 8.81 4.56 10.92
N ALA A 55 8.04 4.76 9.84
CA ALA A 55 6.58 4.86 9.88
C ALA A 55 5.85 3.52 10.13
N ASN A 56 6.50 2.37 9.92
CA ASN A 56 5.83 1.05 9.91
C ASN A 56 5.08 0.72 11.21
N GLN A 57 5.62 1.13 12.34
CA GLN A 57 5.00 0.89 13.65
C GLN A 57 3.78 1.79 13.92
N TYR A 58 3.62 2.87 13.14
CA TYR A 58 2.59 3.89 13.31
C TYR A 58 1.46 3.81 12.27
N VAL A 59 1.67 3.12 11.14
CA VAL A 59 0.63 2.92 10.12
C VAL A 59 -0.64 2.38 10.74
N GLU A 60 -1.77 3.03 10.50
CA GLU A 60 -3.05 2.67 11.12
C GLU A 60 -4.14 2.43 10.09
N SER A 61 -3.93 2.89 8.86
CA SER A 61 -4.86 2.79 7.74
C SER A 61 -4.29 1.92 6.64
N ILE A 62 -5.16 1.44 5.75
CA ILE A 62 -4.80 0.63 4.59
C ILE A 62 -5.52 1.17 3.37
N ASP A 63 -4.82 1.25 2.24
CA ASP A 63 -5.46 1.20 0.93
C ASP A 63 -5.41 -0.25 0.45
N LEU A 64 -6.53 -0.73 -0.08
CA LEU A 64 -6.60 -2.03 -0.74
C LEU A 64 -6.60 -1.79 -2.24
N GLU A 65 -5.66 -2.43 -2.91
CA GLU A 65 -5.56 -2.36 -4.36
C GLU A 65 -5.65 -3.75 -4.95
N HIS A 66 -6.62 -3.93 -5.83
CA HIS A 66 -6.63 -5.03 -6.78
C HIS A 66 -5.66 -4.67 -7.89
N GLN A 67 -4.80 -5.60 -8.29
CA GLN A 67 -4.26 -5.49 -9.63
C GLN A 67 -5.43 -5.67 -10.60
N SER A 68 -5.66 -4.72 -11.51
CA SER A 68 -6.66 -4.86 -12.58
C SER A 68 -5.92 -4.80 -13.91
N VAL A 69 -5.77 -5.95 -14.54
CA VAL A 69 -5.43 -6.04 -15.96
C VAL A 69 -5.93 -7.40 -16.45
N GLU A 70 -7.13 -7.38 -17.04
CA GLU A 70 -7.60 -8.29 -18.10
C GLU A 70 -7.62 -9.81 -17.84
N PHE A 71 -7.21 -10.31 -16.66
CA PHE A 71 -7.13 -11.74 -16.36
C PHE A 71 -7.57 -12.07 -14.92
N ASP A 72 -8.25 -13.20 -14.76
CA ASP A 72 -8.66 -13.76 -13.46
C ASP A 72 -7.45 -14.12 -12.59
N GLY A 73 -7.60 -14.01 -11.25
CA GLY A 73 -6.60 -14.46 -10.29
C GLY A 73 -5.65 -13.39 -9.76
N LEU A 74 -6.04 -12.12 -9.75
CA LEU A 74 -5.13 -11.02 -9.42
C LEU A 74 -4.91 -10.89 -7.89
N PRO A 75 -3.67 -10.59 -7.48
CA PRO A 75 -3.33 -10.46 -6.08
C PRO A 75 -3.98 -9.24 -5.43
N ILE A 76 -4.29 -9.36 -4.15
CA ILE A 76 -4.74 -8.29 -3.28
C ILE A 76 -3.53 -7.66 -2.60
N GLU A 77 -3.27 -6.41 -2.95
CA GLU A 77 -2.23 -5.60 -2.34
C GLU A 77 -2.81 -4.73 -1.22
N VAL A 78 -2.20 -4.82 -0.04
CA VAL A 78 -2.46 -3.93 1.08
C VAL A 78 -1.34 -2.91 1.13
N TRP A 79 -1.71 -1.64 1.16
CA TRP A 79 -0.80 -0.50 1.27
C TRP A 79 -1.01 0.19 2.62
N PRO A 80 -0.27 -0.18 3.68
CA PRO A 80 -0.38 0.45 4.98
C PRO A 80 0.09 1.90 4.95
N PHE A 81 -0.62 2.80 5.62
CA PHE A 81 -0.23 4.20 5.71
C PHE A 81 -0.69 4.90 7.00
N ILE A 82 -0.08 6.05 7.27
CA ILE A 82 -0.60 7.10 8.16
C ILE A 82 -0.99 8.33 7.35
N TYR A 83 -1.93 9.10 7.87
CA TYR A 83 -2.12 10.47 7.41
C TYR A 83 -1.06 11.36 8.06
N TRP A 84 -0.19 11.93 7.24
CA TRP A 84 0.86 12.84 7.69
C TRP A 84 0.30 14.17 8.17
N ASP A 85 -0.68 14.70 7.44
CA ASP A 85 -1.27 16.01 7.70
C ASP A 85 -2.80 15.95 7.68
N LEU A 86 -3.43 17.03 8.16
CA LEU A 86 -4.89 17.22 8.10
C LEU A 86 -5.42 17.37 6.66
N ARG A 87 -4.53 17.51 5.68
CA ARG A 87 -4.87 17.69 4.26
C ARG A 87 -4.98 16.34 3.53
N GLY A 88 -4.78 15.23 4.24
CA GLY A 88 -4.94 13.88 3.73
C GLY A 88 -3.70 13.31 3.04
N THR A 89 -2.52 13.91 3.25
CA THR A 89 -1.26 13.35 2.73
C THR A 89 -0.99 11.99 3.35
N LYS A 90 -0.75 10.97 2.52
CA LYS A 90 -0.45 9.60 2.98
C LYS A 90 1.06 9.37 2.99
N LEU A 91 1.58 8.90 4.12
CA LEU A 91 2.92 8.32 4.24
C LEU A 91 2.75 6.81 4.42
N TYR A 92 3.29 6.04 3.49
CA TYR A 92 3.16 4.58 3.45
C TYR A 92 4.28 3.89 4.22
N SER A 93 4.09 2.62 4.57
CA SER A 93 5.14 1.77 5.14
C SER A 93 6.28 1.51 4.13
N ASP A 94 7.41 1.00 4.61
CA ASP A 94 8.45 0.38 3.80
C ASP A 94 8.70 -1.06 4.30
N PRO A 95 8.24 -2.13 3.60
CA PRO A 95 7.72 -2.14 2.23
C PRO A 95 6.41 -1.36 2.03
N ALA A 96 6.25 -0.78 0.85
CA ALA A 96 5.07 0.04 0.50
C ALA A 96 3.76 -0.71 0.46
N TYR A 97 3.82 -1.99 0.11
CA TYR A 97 2.66 -2.85 0.06
C TYR A 97 3.03 -4.30 0.36
N PHE A 98 2.01 -5.06 0.73
CA PHE A 98 2.07 -6.49 0.99
C PHE A 98 1.02 -7.18 0.12
N VAL A 99 1.40 -8.30 -0.49
CA VAL A 99 0.42 -9.13 -1.19
C VAL A 99 -0.15 -10.14 -0.19
N VAL A 100 -1.44 -10.01 0.14
CA VAL A 100 -2.02 -10.74 1.29
C VAL A 100 -2.91 -11.90 0.88
N ALA A 101 -3.46 -11.87 -0.32
CA ALA A 101 -4.28 -12.93 -0.86
C ALA A 101 -4.26 -12.89 -2.38
N ASP A 102 -4.67 -13.99 -2.99
CA ASP A 102 -4.99 -14.07 -4.40
C ASP A 102 -6.50 -14.26 -4.56
N GLN A 103 -7.08 -13.78 -5.65
CA GLN A 103 -8.47 -14.07 -5.97
C GLN A 103 -8.66 -15.58 -6.16
N ASN A 104 -9.74 -16.15 -5.62
CA ASN A 104 -10.05 -17.56 -5.80
C ASN A 104 -10.27 -17.87 -7.30
N PRO A 105 -9.42 -18.68 -7.96
CA PRO A 105 -9.60 -18.98 -9.39
C PRO A 105 -10.80 -19.89 -9.66
N ASP A 106 -11.25 -20.65 -8.66
CA ASP A 106 -12.33 -21.63 -8.79
C ASP A 106 -13.70 -21.09 -8.35
N GLY A 107 -13.81 -19.79 -8.07
CA GLY A 107 -15.04 -19.20 -7.57
C GLY A 107 -14.94 -17.73 -7.13
N PHE A 108 -15.52 -17.43 -5.97
CA PHE A 108 -15.52 -16.10 -5.36
C PHE A 108 -14.61 -16.04 -4.13
N GLY A 109 -14.38 -14.83 -3.63
CA GLY A 109 -13.59 -14.57 -2.43
C GLY A 109 -12.09 -14.64 -2.68
N TYR A 110 -11.32 -14.70 -1.59
CA TYR A 110 -9.87 -14.61 -1.63
C TYR A 110 -9.22 -15.80 -0.93
N VAL A 111 -8.13 -16.30 -1.50
CA VAL A 111 -7.27 -17.32 -0.90
C VAL A 111 -6.09 -16.59 -0.24
N PRO A 112 -6.00 -16.54 1.09
CA PRO A 112 -4.89 -15.87 1.78
C PRO A 112 -3.54 -16.49 1.41
N ARG A 113 -2.52 -15.64 1.20
CA ARG A 113 -1.16 -16.12 0.94
C ARG A 113 -0.53 -16.68 2.20
N LYS A 114 0.11 -17.84 2.10
CA LYS A 114 0.61 -18.57 3.28
C LYS A 114 1.43 -17.74 4.28
N ASN A 115 2.27 -16.80 3.80
CA ASN A 115 3.22 -16.07 4.64
C ASN A 115 2.86 -14.58 4.85
N TRP A 116 1.65 -14.14 4.46
CA TRP A 116 1.35 -12.69 4.45
C TRP A 116 1.46 -12.08 5.86
N LEU A 117 1.06 -12.84 6.89
CA LEU A 117 1.08 -12.40 8.27
C LEU A 117 2.51 -12.24 8.77
N GLU A 118 3.34 -13.24 8.52
CA GLU A 118 4.76 -13.26 8.87
C GLU A 118 5.50 -12.12 8.18
N ASP A 119 5.22 -11.85 6.90
CA ASP A 119 5.83 -10.77 6.13
C ASP A 119 5.49 -9.40 6.74
N MET A 120 4.22 -9.16 7.09
CA MET A 120 3.79 -7.90 7.74
C MET A 120 4.39 -7.75 9.14
N GLN A 121 4.46 -8.83 9.91
CA GLN A 121 5.08 -8.82 11.24
C GLN A 121 6.58 -8.58 11.18
N ALA A 122 7.28 -9.19 10.22
CA ALA A 122 8.71 -8.99 10.00
C ALA A 122 9.03 -7.54 9.62
N ALA A 123 8.14 -6.88 8.86
CA ALA A 123 8.21 -5.46 8.55
C ALA A 123 7.77 -4.55 9.72
N LYS A 124 7.42 -5.12 10.89
CA LYS A 124 6.95 -4.40 12.08
C LYS A 124 5.69 -3.56 11.83
N ILE A 125 4.84 -4.01 10.91
CA ILE A 125 3.54 -3.38 10.69
C ILE A 125 2.69 -3.53 11.94
N CYS A 126 2.01 -2.45 12.31
CA CYS A 126 1.23 -2.42 13.53
C CYS A 126 0.12 -3.48 13.53
N LYS A 127 -0.23 -3.97 14.73
CA LYS A 127 -1.27 -4.98 14.91
C LYS A 127 -2.65 -4.51 14.43
N THR A 128 -2.95 -3.22 14.53
CA THR A 128 -4.22 -2.65 14.05
C THR A 128 -4.40 -2.87 12.55
N VAL A 129 -3.36 -2.61 11.77
CA VAL A 129 -3.38 -2.85 10.32
C VAL A 129 -3.49 -4.34 10.01
N ILE A 130 -2.70 -5.18 10.68
CA ILE A 130 -2.77 -6.64 10.51
C ILE A 130 -4.19 -7.16 10.77
N ASN A 131 -4.85 -6.70 11.84
CA ASN A 131 -6.21 -7.08 12.16
C ASN A 131 -7.20 -6.62 11.09
N LYS A 132 -7.05 -5.39 10.54
CA LYS A 132 -7.88 -4.92 9.42
C LYS A 132 -7.76 -5.81 8.19
N VAL A 133 -6.56 -6.32 7.91
CA VAL A 133 -6.34 -7.29 6.81
C VAL A 133 -7.03 -8.61 7.11
N LYS A 134 -6.91 -9.15 8.33
CA LYS A 134 -7.62 -10.38 8.75
C LYS A 134 -9.13 -10.22 8.59
N ASP A 135 -9.69 -9.16 9.15
CA ASP A 135 -11.12 -8.86 9.09
C ASP A 135 -11.62 -8.74 7.65
N TYR A 136 -10.80 -8.18 6.75
CA TYR A 136 -11.13 -8.10 5.33
C TYR A 136 -11.18 -9.49 4.68
N LEU A 137 -10.17 -10.34 4.90
CA LEU A 137 -10.10 -11.68 4.32
C LEU A 137 -11.20 -12.61 4.89
N ASP A 138 -11.45 -12.54 6.20
CA ASP A 138 -12.49 -13.35 6.88
C ASP A 138 -13.90 -13.01 6.38
N ARG A 139 -14.13 -11.76 5.93
CA ARG A 139 -15.40 -11.34 5.31
C ARG A 139 -15.56 -11.77 3.85
N HIS A 140 -14.48 -12.22 3.22
CA HIS A 140 -14.46 -12.62 1.82
C HIS A 140 -13.78 -13.99 1.66
N PRO A 141 -14.26 -15.03 2.37
CA PRO A 141 -13.68 -16.37 2.29
C PRO A 141 -13.82 -16.94 0.87
N PRO A 142 -12.92 -17.84 0.45
CA PRO A 142 -13.03 -18.46 -0.86
C PRO A 142 -14.25 -19.38 -0.89
N ILE A 143 -15.07 -19.25 -1.94
CA ILE A 143 -16.23 -20.11 -2.23
C ILE A 143 -16.00 -20.67 -3.62
N ASN A 144 -15.97 -21.99 -3.79
CA ASN A 144 -15.78 -22.62 -5.10
C ASN A 144 -17.13 -22.89 -5.76
N TYR A 145 -17.22 -22.74 -7.09
CA TYR A 145 -18.46 -23.00 -7.82
C TYR A 145 -18.92 -24.46 -7.71
N ARG A 146 -17.98 -25.39 -7.66
CA ARG A 146 -18.27 -26.84 -7.58
C ARG A 146 -18.94 -27.25 -6.28
N ASP A 147 -18.70 -26.50 -5.20
CA ASP A 147 -19.25 -26.81 -3.88
C ASP A 147 -20.72 -26.35 -3.76
N ILE A 148 -21.23 -25.57 -4.72
CA ILE A 148 -22.59 -25.01 -4.72
C ILE A 148 -23.58 -25.88 -5.51
N GLU A 149 -23.12 -26.74 -6.41
CA GLU A 149 -24.00 -27.59 -7.26
C GLU A 149 -24.53 -28.84 -6.53
N GLU A 150 -24.09 -29.12 -5.30
CA GLU A 150 -24.45 -30.34 -4.54
C GLU A 150 -25.56 -30.12 -3.47
N GLU A 151 -26.21 -28.95 -3.42
CA GLU A 151 -27.38 -28.65 -2.56
C GLU A 151 -28.71 -28.56 -3.35
#